data_AF-A0A2N1M946-F1
#
_entry.id   AF-A0A2N1M946-F1
#
_cell.length_a   1.000
_cell.length_b   1.000
_cell.length_c   1.000
_cell.angle_alpha   90.00
_cell.angle_beta   90.00
_cell.angle_gamma   90.00
#
_symmetry.space_group_name_H-M   'P 1'
#
loop_
_entity.id
_entity.type
_entity.pdbx_description
1 polymer ?
#
loop_
_entity_poly.entity_id
_entity_poly.type
_entity_poly.pdbx_seq_one_letter_code
_entity_poly.pdbx_strand_id
1 'polypeptide(L)'
;MGELLKILENKNALSDYRDWITYFNLALETKLEPKIWSTVKFAVYRKVTDEKENCAEREKEPISQLENVLKGVNMSIYEYELLIWMKDKSNREFHKDKRQTRKQAELQLKESFPKDMMVLKEPLQKVLTLSMSGMNKEKNFLNITYHSI
;
A
#
# COMPACT_ATOMS: atom_id res chain seq x y z
N MET A 1 32.11 -5.47 -8.20
CA MET A 1 31.76 -4.29 -7.38
C MET A 1 30.67 -3.43 -8.04
N GLY A 2 30.74 -3.15 -9.34
CA GLY A 2 29.68 -2.37 -10.04
C GLY A 2 28.28 -3.00 -10.04
N GLU A 3 28.18 -4.34 -10.07
CA GLU A 3 26.89 -5.03 -10.08
C GLU A 3 26.15 -4.95 -8.72
N LEU A 4 26.87 -5.12 -7.61
CA LEU A 4 26.30 -4.98 -6.26
C LEU A 4 25.86 -3.54 -5.98
N LEU A 5 26.62 -2.55 -6.44
CA LEU A 5 26.25 -1.15 -6.33
C LEU A 5 24.96 -0.86 -7.10
N LYS A 6 24.85 -1.34 -8.34
CA LYS A 6 23.64 -1.19 -9.18
C LYS A 6 22.41 -1.87 -8.56
N ILE A 7 22.57 -3.04 -7.94
CA ILE A 7 21.48 -3.71 -7.21
C ILE A 7 21.01 -2.86 -6.02
N LEU A 8 21.96 -2.29 -5.27
CA LEU A 8 21.64 -1.44 -4.12
C LEU A 8 20.95 -0.14 -4.54
N GLU A 9 21.46 0.54 -5.57
CA GLU A 9 20.86 1.75 -6.14
C GLU A 9 19.42 1.51 -6.61
N ASN A 10 19.19 0.40 -7.33
CA ASN A 10 17.86 0.01 -7.77
C ASN A 10 16.90 -0.27 -6.59
N LYS A 11 17.38 -0.94 -5.54
CA LYS A 11 16.57 -1.21 -4.35
C LYS A 11 16.23 0.08 -3.60
N ASN A 12 17.19 0.99 -3.43
CA ASN A 12 16.95 2.28 -2.79
C ASN A 12 15.91 3.08 -3.58
N ALA A 13 16.07 3.19 -4.90
CA ALA A 13 15.08 3.85 -5.76
C ALA A 13 13.68 3.22 -5.63
N LEU A 14 13.59 1.88 -5.64
CA LEU A 14 12.31 1.18 -5.46
C LEU A 14 11.71 1.39 -4.06
N SER A 15 12.51 1.57 -3.02
CA SER A 15 12.03 1.84 -1.66
C SER A 15 11.54 3.28 -1.54
N ASP A 16 12.38 4.25 -1.90
CA ASP A 16 12.16 5.67 -1.62
C ASP A 16 10.99 6.22 -2.43
N TYR A 17 10.92 5.92 -3.73
CA TYR A 17 9.86 6.43 -4.59
C TYR A 17 8.52 5.70 -4.40
N ARG A 18 8.50 4.47 -3.86
CA ARG A 18 7.26 3.75 -3.52
C ARG A 18 6.42 4.52 -2.50
N ASP A 19 7.09 5.17 -1.56
CA ASP A 19 6.41 5.94 -0.51
C ASP A 19 5.83 7.24 -1.09
N TRP A 20 6.53 7.91 -2.00
CA TRP A 20 6.00 9.05 -2.76
C TRP A 20 4.79 8.69 -3.62
N ILE A 21 4.82 7.53 -4.29
CA ILE A 21 3.66 7.01 -5.04
C ILE A 21 2.48 6.73 -4.09
N THR A 22 2.76 6.29 -2.87
CA THR A 22 1.71 6.07 -1.86
C THR A 22 1.08 7.38 -1.41
N TYR A 23 1.88 8.44 -1.17
CA TYR A 23 1.34 9.77 -0.88
C TYR A 23 0.55 10.36 -2.04
N PHE A 24 1.01 10.16 -3.28
CA PHE A 24 0.27 10.58 -4.46
C PHE A 24 -1.09 9.88 -4.57
N ASN A 25 -1.13 8.57 -4.34
CA ASN A 25 -2.39 7.80 -4.33
C ASN A 25 -3.35 8.28 -3.25
N LEU A 26 -2.85 8.64 -2.05
CA LEU A 26 -3.68 9.23 -1.00
C LEU A 26 -4.23 10.60 -1.44
N ALA A 27 -3.44 11.42 -2.12
CA ALA A 27 -3.93 12.69 -2.65
C ALA A 27 -5.03 12.47 -3.71
N LEU A 28 -4.85 11.52 -4.64
CA LEU A 28 -5.87 11.15 -5.62
C LEU A 28 -7.16 10.64 -4.97
N GLU A 29 -7.05 9.85 -3.90
CA GLU A 29 -8.19 9.38 -3.11
C GLU A 29 -9.03 10.53 -2.54
N THR A 30 -8.41 11.65 -2.16
CA THR A 30 -9.15 12.83 -1.70
C THR A 30 -9.83 13.63 -2.81
N LYS A 31 -9.45 13.40 -4.07
CA LYS A 31 -9.98 14.12 -5.25
C LYS A 31 -11.08 13.37 -5.98
N LEU A 32 -11.29 12.11 -5.65
CA LEU A 32 -12.28 11.24 -6.26
C LEU A 32 -13.28 10.76 -5.20
N GLU A 33 -14.51 10.51 -5.61
CA GLU A 33 -15.46 9.85 -4.70
C GLU A 33 -14.93 8.46 -4.30
N PRO A 34 -15.15 8.00 -3.05
CA PRO A 34 -14.57 6.74 -2.56
C PRO A 34 -14.87 5.51 -3.44
N LYS A 35 -16.09 5.44 -4.01
CA LYS A 35 -16.49 4.36 -4.91
C LYS A 35 -15.76 4.41 -6.26
N ILE A 36 -15.58 5.61 -6.79
CA ILE A 36 -14.82 5.84 -8.03
C ILE A 36 -13.36 5.47 -7.80
N TRP A 37 -12.75 5.97 -6.72
CA TRP A 37 -11.36 5.65 -6.38
C TRP A 37 -11.14 4.14 -6.24
N SER A 38 -12.02 3.43 -5.52
CA SER A 38 -11.94 1.98 -5.37
C SER A 38 -11.97 1.26 -6.72
N THR A 39 -12.86 1.69 -7.63
CA THR A 39 -12.99 1.12 -8.97
C THR A 39 -11.76 1.40 -9.83
N VAL A 40 -11.27 2.65 -9.84
CA VAL A 40 -10.06 3.07 -10.55
C VAL A 40 -8.84 2.30 -10.07
N LYS A 41 -8.64 2.25 -8.75
CA LYS A 41 -7.52 1.54 -8.13
C LYS A 41 -7.55 0.08 -8.53
N PHE A 42 -8.70 -0.59 -8.48
CA PHE A 42 -8.81 -1.97 -8.92
C PHE A 42 -8.50 -2.14 -10.41
N ALA A 43 -9.06 -1.29 -11.28
CA ALA A 43 -8.87 -1.37 -12.72
C ALA A 43 -7.42 -1.17 -13.15
N VAL A 44 -6.76 -0.11 -12.66
CA VAL A 44 -5.37 0.21 -12.98
C VAL A 44 -4.42 -0.86 -12.45
N TYR A 45 -4.57 -1.27 -11.19
CA TYR A 45 -3.72 -2.32 -10.63
C TYR A 45 -3.88 -3.63 -11.40
N ARG A 46 -5.13 -4.05 -11.69
CA ARG A 46 -5.40 -5.25 -12.49
C ARG A 46 -4.76 -5.18 -13.87
N LYS A 47 -4.86 -4.04 -14.56
CA LYS A 47 -4.22 -3.84 -15.87
C LYS A 47 -2.71 -4.01 -15.80
N VAL A 48 -2.08 -3.39 -14.80
CA VAL A 48 -0.63 -3.38 -14.60
C VAL A 48 -0.09 -4.73 -14.13
N THR A 49 -0.81 -5.45 -13.27
CA THR A 49 -0.33 -6.72 -12.69
C THR A 49 -0.67 -7.95 -13.52
N ASP A 50 -1.82 -7.95 -14.20
CA ASP A 50 -2.29 -9.11 -14.98
C ASP A 50 -1.90 -9.03 -16.48
N GLU A 51 -1.18 -7.98 -16.91
CA GLU A 51 -0.86 -7.70 -18.32
C GLU A 51 -2.11 -7.69 -19.25
N LYS A 52 -3.29 -7.40 -18.70
CA LYS A 52 -4.55 -7.35 -19.49
C LYS A 52 -4.66 -6.03 -20.22
N GLU A 53 -4.91 -6.06 -21.52
CA GLU A 53 -4.82 -4.87 -22.37
C GLU A 53 -5.89 -3.79 -22.11
N ASN A 54 -7.08 -4.12 -21.62
CA ASN A 54 -8.18 -3.13 -21.57
C ASN A 54 -9.00 -3.12 -20.27
N CYS A 55 -9.33 -1.91 -19.81
CA CYS A 55 -10.31 -1.67 -18.76
C CYS A 55 -11.70 -2.12 -19.24
N ALA A 56 -12.51 -2.66 -18.33
CA ALA A 56 -13.89 -3.05 -18.65
C ALA A 56 -14.76 -1.82 -18.95
N GLU A 57 -15.88 -1.99 -19.67
CA GLU A 57 -16.75 -0.86 -20.04
C GLU A 57 -17.19 -0.02 -18.83
N ARG A 58 -17.56 -0.70 -17.74
CA ARG A 58 -17.95 -0.07 -16.46
C ARG A 58 -16.84 0.73 -15.78
N GLU A 59 -15.59 0.55 -16.21
CA GLU A 59 -14.41 1.20 -15.65
C GLU A 59 -14.02 2.45 -16.46
N LYS A 60 -14.55 2.63 -17.69
CA LYS A 60 -14.20 3.78 -18.54
C LYS A 60 -14.55 5.13 -17.91
N GLU A 61 -15.74 5.25 -17.33
CA GLU A 61 -16.18 6.50 -16.70
C GLU A 61 -15.35 6.82 -15.44
N PRO A 62 -15.12 5.88 -14.50
CA PRO A 62 -14.16 6.08 -13.41
C PRO A 62 -12.74 6.43 -13.87
N ILE A 63 -12.22 5.78 -14.92
CA ILE A 63 -10.89 6.08 -15.47
C ILE A 63 -10.84 7.48 -16.09
N SER A 64 -11.90 7.92 -16.77
CA SER A 64 -11.98 9.29 -17.31
C SER A 64 -12.02 10.34 -16.18
N GLN A 65 -12.65 10.03 -15.04
CA GLN A 65 -12.57 10.90 -13.87
C GLN A 65 -11.14 10.98 -13.33
N LEU A 66 -10.42 9.85 -13.25
CA LEU A 66 -9.00 9.86 -12.89
C LEU A 66 -8.17 10.70 -13.88
N GLU A 67 -8.37 10.54 -15.19
CA GLU A 67 -7.70 11.34 -16.22
C GLU A 67 -7.86 12.84 -15.98
N ASN A 68 -9.07 13.29 -15.63
CA ASN A 68 -9.34 14.69 -15.37
C ASN A 68 -8.60 15.21 -14.12
N VAL A 69 -8.48 14.39 -13.08
CA VAL A 69 -7.68 14.73 -11.89
C VAL A 69 -6.19 14.80 -12.24
N LEU A 70 -5.68 13.84 -13.01
CA LEU A 70 -4.26 13.76 -13.41
C LEU A 70 -3.82 14.93 -14.31
N LYS A 71 -4.72 15.48 -15.13
CA LYS A 71 -4.44 16.72 -15.89
C LYS A 71 -4.00 17.87 -15.00
N GLY A 72 -4.49 17.94 -13.75
CA GLY A 72 -4.10 18.96 -12.78
C GLY A 72 -2.61 18.94 -12.40
N VAL A 73 -1.91 17.84 -12.68
CA VAL A 73 -0.46 17.68 -12.47
C VAL A 73 0.27 17.33 -13.77
N ASN A 74 -0.37 17.58 -14.93
CA ASN A 74 0.16 17.27 -16.26
C ASN A 74 0.64 15.81 -16.39
N MET A 75 -0.15 14.87 -15.87
CA MET A 75 0.15 13.43 -15.91
C MET A 75 -0.89 12.70 -16.77
N SER A 76 -0.40 11.80 -17.62
CA SER A 76 -1.24 10.87 -18.39
C SER A 76 -1.57 9.62 -17.57
N ILE A 77 -2.61 8.88 -17.97
CA ILE A 77 -2.92 7.57 -17.39
C ILE A 77 -1.77 6.60 -17.56
N TYR A 78 -1.08 6.64 -18.69
CA TYR A 78 0.07 5.79 -18.94
C TYR A 78 1.21 6.06 -17.95
N GLU A 79 1.54 7.33 -17.70
CA GLU A 79 2.54 7.68 -16.68
C GLU A 79 2.12 7.24 -15.29
N TYR A 80 0.83 7.37 -14.96
CA TYR A 80 0.31 6.86 -13.69
C TYR A 80 0.40 5.32 -13.60
N GLU A 81 0.12 4.60 -14.68
CA GLU A 81 0.30 3.14 -14.76
C GLU A 81 1.76 2.73 -14.52
N LEU A 82 2.73 3.50 -15.02
CA LEU A 82 4.16 3.28 -14.73
C LEU A 82 4.48 3.44 -13.23
N LEU A 83 3.84 4.39 -12.54
CA LEU A 83 3.99 4.53 -11.09
C LEU A 83 3.43 3.30 -10.34
N ILE A 84 2.27 2.81 -10.76
CA ILE A 84 1.69 1.60 -10.17
C ILE A 84 2.57 0.38 -10.45
N TRP A 85 3.13 0.28 -11.65
CA TRP A 85 4.08 -0.78 -12.01
C TRP A 85 5.34 -0.72 -11.15
N MET A 86 5.90 0.46 -10.93
CA MET A 86 7.07 0.63 -10.05
C MET A 86 6.76 0.17 -8.62
N LYS A 87 5.58 0.53 -8.10
CA LYS A 87 5.15 0.09 -6.76
C LYS A 87 5.02 -1.43 -6.67
N ASP A 88 4.45 -2.05 -7.69
CA ASP A 88 4.32 -3.50 -7.78
C ASP A 88 5.69 -4.20 -7.92
N LYS A 89 6.59 -3.65 -8.74
CA LYS A 89 7.99 -4.09 -8.84
C LYS A 89 8.73 -4.00 -7.50
N SER A 90 8.55 -2.91 -6.76
CA SER A 90 9.11 -2.75 -5.41
C SER A 90 8.57 -3.85 -4.47
N ASN A 91 7.26 -4.06 -4.45
CA ASN A 91 6.66 -5.13 -3.65
C ASN A 91 7.24 -6.51 -4.00
N ARG A 92 7.40 -6.84 -5.29
CA ARG A 92 8.00 -8.11 -5.73
C ARG A 92 9.47 -8.23 -5.34
N GLU A 93 10.24 -7.16 -5.47
CA GLU A 93 11.68 -7.14 -5.14
C GLU A 93 11.92 -7.31 -3.63
N PHE A 94 11.12 -6.64 -2.78
CA PHE A 94 11.26 -6.71 -1.33
C PHE A 94 10.57 -7.93 -0.70
N HIS A 95 9.54 -8.48 -1.34
CA HIS A 95 8.78 -9.61 -0.81
C HIS A 95 8.93 -10.93 -1.61
N LYS A 96 9.75 -10.97 -2.68
CA LYS A 96 10.07 -12.17 -3.49
C LYS A 96 8.85 -13.04 -3.85
N ASP A 97 7.74 -12.41 -4.25
CA ASP A 97 6.42 -13.05 -4.51
C ASP A 97 5.83 -13.88 -3.37
N LYS A 98 6.45 -13.89 -2.19
CA LYS A 98 5.99 -14.62 -1.01
C LYS A 98 5.60 -13.62 0.05
N ARG A 99 4.29 -13.39 0.20
CA ARG A 99 3.76 -12.76 1.41
C ARG A 99 4.26 -13.58 2.60
N GLN A 100 5.03 -12.93 3.47
CA GLN A 100 5.46 -13.53 4.71
C GLN A 100 4.22 -13.93 5.51
N THR A 101 4.12 -15.20 5.86
CA THR A 101 3.07 -15.69 6.76
C THR A 101 3.34 -15.19 8.18
N ARG A 102 2.28 -15.09 9.00
CA ARG A 102 2.40 -14.73 10.42
C ARG A 102 3.44 -15.59 11.17
N LYS A 103 3.45 -16.91 10.92
CA LYS A 103 4.45 -17.83 11.51
C LYS A 103 5.88 -17.49 11.10
N GLN A 104 6.11 -17.12 9.84
CA GLN A 104 7.43 -16.70 9.37
C GLN A 104 7.86 -15.36 9.99
N ALA A 105 6.92 -14.43 10.18
CA ALA A 105 7.19 -13.16 10.87
C ALA A 105 7.53 -13.36 12.35
N GLU A 106 6.79 -14.23 13.05
CA GLU A 106 7.06 -14.60 14.44
C GLU A 106 8.45 -15.24 14.60
N LEU A 107 8.82 -16.16 13.70
CA LEU A 107 10.13 -16.80 13.70
C LEU A 107 11.26 -15.78 13.46
N GLN A 108 11.10 -14.90 12.47
CA GLN A 108 12.09 -13.87 12.16
C GLN A 108 12.27 -12.89 13.32
N LEU A 109 11.18 -12.44 13.94
CA LEU A 109 11.21 -11.56 15.12
C LEU A 109 11.92 -12.21 16.32
N LYS A 110 11.79 -13.53 16.46
CA LYS A 110 12.47 -14.29 17.51
C LYS A 110 13.96 -14.45 17.23
N GLU A 111 14.32 -14.89 16.03
CA GLU A 111 15.64 -15.44 15.71
C GLU A 111 16.63 -14.44 15.08
N SER A 112 16.14 -13.44 14.36
CA SER A 112 16.99 -12.60 13.49
C SER A 112 16.63 -11.12 13.52
N PHE A 113 15.98 -10.65 14.59
CA PHE A 113 15.61 -9.24 14.71
C PHE A 113 16.84 -8.35 14.99
N PRO A 114 16.99 -7.20 14.30
CA PRO A 114 18.14 -6.32 14.45
C PRO A 114 18.31 -5.78 15.88
N LYS A 115 19.54 -5.81 16.40
CA LYS A 115 19.86 -5.40 17.78
C LYS A 115 19.59 -3.92 18.04
N ASP A 116 19.85 -3.08 17.05
CA ASP A 116 19.62 -1.64 17.02
C ASP A 116 18.13 -1.27 17.08
N MET A 117 17.23 -2.18 16.71
CA MET A 117 15.78 -1.97 16.70
C MET A 117 15.05 -2.68 17.85
N MET A 118 15.75 -3.28 18.82
CA MET A 118 15.16 -4.15 19.85
C MET A 118 14.00 -3.54 20.64
N VAL A 119 13.93 -2.21 20.75
CA VAL A 119 12.80 -1.48 21.37
C VAL A 119 11.46 -1.77 20.66
N LEU A 120 11.49 -2.12 19.37
CA LEU A 120 10.30 -2.47 18.58
C LEU A 120 9.87 -3.93 18.75
N LYS A 121 10.69 -4.79 19.36
CA LYS A 121 10.45 -6.24 19.43
C LYS A 121 9.16 -6.58 20.17
N GLU A 122 8.94 -5.98 21.34
CA GLU A 122 7.76 -6.23 22.15
C GLU A 122 6.46 -5.68 21.49
N PRO A 123 6.42 -4.43 20.97
CA PRO A 123 5.28 -3.96 20.16
C PRO A 123 4.94 -4.87 18.98
N LEU A 124 5.95 -5.31 18.21
CA LEU A 124 5.74 -6.20 17.07
C LEU A 124 5.22 -7.57 17.51
N GLN A 125 5.67 -8.09 18.66
CA GLN A 125 5.16 -9.33 19.21
C GLN A 125 3.69 -9.22 19.61
N LYS A 126 3.23 -8.07 20.14
CA LYS A 126 1.81 -7.82 20.40
C LYS A 126 1.00 -7.81 19.11
N VAL A 127 1.47 -7.13 18.06
CA VAL A 127 0.82 -7.13 16.72
C VAL A 127 0.70 -8.55 16.15
N LEU A 128 1.78 -9.32 16.24
CA LEU A 128 1.82 -10.70 15.75
C LEU A 128 1.07 -11.69 16.64
N THR A 129 0.65 -11.34 17.86
CA THR A 129 -0.13 -12.22 18.75
C THR A 129 -1.62 -11.87 18.78
N LEU A 130 -1.99 -10.65 18.41
CA LEU A 130 -3.39 -10.22 18.28
C LEU A 130 -4.16 -11.17 17.34
N SER A 131 -5.18 -11.81 17.88
CA SER A 131 -6.27 -12.39 17.09
C SER A 131 -7.23 -11.25 16.74
N MET A 132 -7.60 -11.13 15.46
CA MET A 132 -8.61 -10.16 15.00
C MET A 132 -9.97 -10.30 15.72
N SER A 133 -10.19 -11.39 16.48
CA SER A 133 -11.36 -11.57 17.35
C SER A 133 -11.33 -10.72 18.63
N GLY A 134 -10.17 -10.20 19.06
CA GLY A 134 -10.01 -9.46 20.32
C GLY A 134 -10.34 -7.97 20.26
N MET A 135 -10.27 -7.35 19.08
CA MET A 135 -10.47 -5.89 18.93
C MET A 135 -11.94 -5.45 18.88
N ASN A 136 -12.90 -6.39 18.83
CA ASN A 136 -14.34 -6.07 18.85
C ASN A 136 -14.93 -5.87 20.26
N LYS A 137 -14.12 -5.97 21.33
CA LYS A 137 -14.61 -5.83 22.71
C LYS A 137 -14.56 -4.41 23.28
N GLU A 138 -13.97 -3.44 22.58
CA GLU A 138 -13.81 -2.05 23.07
C GLU A 138 -14.76 -1.03 22.41
N LYS A 139 -16.00 -1.43 22.04
CA LYS A 139 -17.05 -0.48 21.63
C LYS A 139 -17.99 -0.03 22.75
N ASN A 140 -17.71 -0.34 24.02
CA ASN A 140 -18.62 -0.06 25.14
C ASN A 140 -18.21 1.10 26.08
N PHE A 141 -17.29 2.00 25.70
CA PHE A 141 -16.87 3.12 26.58
C PHE A 141 -17.20 4.53 26.06
N LEU A 142 -18.18 4.69 25.17
CA LEU A 142 -18.73 6.00 24.83
C LEU A 142 -20.25 5.97 24.86
N ASN A 143 -20.82 5.83 26.06
CA ASN A 143 -22.21 6.16 26.36
C ASN A 143 -22.39 6.41 27.86
N ILE A 144 -21.90 7.56 28.35
CA ILE A 144 -22.52 8.23 29.49
C ILE A 144 -22.59 9.73 29.15
N THR A 145 -23.67 10.06 28.45
CA THR A 145 -24.54 11.24 28.60
C THR A 145 -23.97 12.51 29.23
N TYR A 146 -23.88 13.57 28.42
CA TYR A 146 -24.18 14.94 28.85
C TYR A 146 -25.58 14.99 29.46
N HIS A 147 -25.72 15.54 30.66
CA HIS A 147 -26.94 16.20 31.11
C HIS A 147 -26.55 17.55 31.72
N SER A 148 -26.87 18.61 30.98
CA SER A 148 -26.99 19.96 31.51
C SER A 148 -28.21 20.02 32.45
N ILE A 149 -28.02 20.54 33.67
CA ILE A 149 -28.57 21.78 34.23
C ILE A 149 -27.80 22.04 35.54
#